data_AF-M4C6A9-F1
#
_entry.id   AF-M4C6A9-F1
#
_cell.length_a   1.000
_cell.length_b   1.000
_cell.length_c   1.000
_cell.angle_alpha   90.00
_cell.angle_beta   90.00
_cell.angle_gamma   90.00
#
_symmetry.space_group_name_H-M   'P 1'
#
loop_
_entity.id
_entity.type
_entity.pdbx_description
1 polymer ?
#
loop_
_entity_poly.entity_id
_entity_poly.type
_entity_poly.pdbx_seq_one_letter_code
_entity_poly.pdbx_strand_id
1 'polypeptide(L)'
;MLKTFDVEELRDKLLADASQCPREELKTVQQLTDTIRHTEDHDLQLLVPTVARVVRDLSRVVIKCVTIAAADTQNVPVLVALDDRLVPLLVVMRSFIDRLLRTKRDKKDVNALTQWLPFVFTACYFVTEADLPGASTMQSLVMADEVLDSALLLVNAHNREELVTTYVAQMVALCAHDVDKHEWVAVTSIHKQVMLRIVEQVSFPHLGGDLLGRLLALTFPLIDDLADSTQLIGVQLLRHIVQNVTSTELRWYSDVLLEVLHTSLVVRKPRTLDVLLDCLVESLDKVSPPGEFKHYDRFMPRLLRDASMCSDVALRIVFVRHLRVLVVRQGAPHSFNVIRYLQPLLTVFVAGFESVNVELLVETLESVRATVLAAWPRIAPHTEQILVGLLRAVAFCELFDDGADFTPTSKQKEQLLALCEDTLDLLHQVNASEGVVSDMLAAVSNQSPKLSPFCDRMQAKWAGHVSVT
;
A
#
# COMPACT_ATOMS: atom_id res chain seq x y z
N MET A 1 31.01 -35.91 8.41
CA MET A 1 31.44 -34.55 8.78
C MET A 1 30.33 -33.50 8.68
N LEU A 2 29.22 -33.74 7.94
CA LEU A 2 28.08 -32.81 7.91
C LEU A 2 27.17 -33.05 9.13
N LYS A 3 27.26 -32.19 10.15
CA LYS A 3 26.32 -32.19 11.28
C LYS A 3 25.14 -31.28 10.95
N THR A 4 23.93 -31.69 11.35
CA THR A 4 22.78 -30.78 11.42
C THR A 4 23.03 -29.75 12.51
N PHE A 5 22.72 -28.49 12.24
CA PHE A 5 22.86 -27.42 13.22
C PHE A 5 21.55 -27.28 13.99
N ASP A 6 21.63 -27.20 15.32
CA ASP A 6 20.51 -26.68 16.11
C ASP A 6 20.42 -25.18 15.82
N VAL A 7 19.29 -24.77 15.23
CA VAL A 7 19.05 -23.39 14.77
C VAL A 7 19.08 -22.41 15.94
N GLU A 8 18.54 -22.79 17.10
CA GLU A 8 18.49 -21.93 18.29
C GLU A 8 19.88 -21.84 18.92
N GLU A 9 20.55 -22.98 19.12
CA GLU A 9 21.88 -23.02 19.74
C GLU A 9 22.92 -22.29 18.88
N LEU A 10 22.91 -22.50 17.56
CA LEU A 10 23.83 -21.84 16.65
C LEU A 10 23.55 -20.34 16.55
N ARG A 11 22.28 -19.93 16.49
CA ARG A 11 21.91 -18.50 16.55
C ARG A 11 22.41 -17.86 17.84
N ASP A 12 22.16 -18.47 18.98
CA ASP A 12 22.53 -17.90 20.28
C ASP A 12 24.04 -17.79 20.43
N LYS A 13 24.79 -18.79 19.97
CA LYS A 13 26.25 -18.74 19.90
C LYS A 13 26.76 -17.68 18.93
N LEU A 14 26.11 -17.54 17.77
CA LEU A 14 26.46 -16.52 16.79
C LEU A 14 26.07 -15.13 17.27
N LEU A 15 25.06 -14.94 18.11
CA LEU A 15 24.63 -13.65 18.63
C LEU A 15 25.23 -13.29 19.99
N ALA A 16 25.84 -14.26 20.69
CA ALA A 16 26.54 -14.04 21.96
C ALA A 16 27.61 -12.94 21.86
N ASP A 17 27.86 -12.32 23.01
CA ASP A 17 28.66 -11.11 23.27
C ASP A 17 29.72 -10.77 22.20
N ALA A 18 29.70 -9.54 21.66
CA ALA A 18 30.61 -9.11 20.57
C ALA A 18 32.11 -9.23 20.92
N SER A 19 32.42 -9.37 22.22
CA SER A 19 33.76 -9.58 22.77
C SER A 19 34.21 -11.06 22.78
N GLN A 20 33.28 -12.02 22.79
CA GLN A 20 33.56 -13.46 22.71
C GLN A 20 33.24 -13.96 21.31
N CYS A 21 34.25 -13.92 20.44
CA CYS A 21 34.13 -14.32 19.05
C CYS A 21 33.78 -15.82 18.92
N PRO A 22 32.65 -16.22 18.30
CA PRO A 22 32.33 -17.62 17.99
C PRO A 22 33.20 -18.10 16.81
N ARG A 23 34.52 -18.18 17.06
CA ARG A 23 35.52 -18.53 16.04
C ARG A 23 35.41 -19.99 15.63
N GLU A 24 34.93 -20.88 16.50
CA GLU A 24 34.91 -22.32 16.21
C GLU A 24 33.74 -22.70 15.31
N GLU A 25 32.57 -22.09 15.52
CA GLU A 25 31.39 -22.28 14.68
C GLU A 25 31.61 -21.70 13.28
N LEU A 26 32.15 -20.48 13.20
CA LEU A 26 32.49 -19.85 11.92
C LEU A 26 33.59 -20.62 11.17
N LYS A 27 34.57 -21.18 11.88
CA LYS A 27 35.54 -22.12 11.28
C LYS A 27 34.86 -23.37 10.72
N THR A 28 33.85 -23.89 11.40
CA THR A 28 33.08 -25.05 10.92
C THR A 28 32.28 -24.72 9.65
N VAL A 29 31.69 -23.52 9.58
CA VAL A 29 31.01 -22.98 8.39
C VAL A 29 31.99 -22.77 7.22
N GLN A 30 33.20 -22.27 7.51
CA GLN A 30 34.25 -22.12 6.51
C GLN A 30 34.75 -23.48 5.99
N GLN A 31 35.00 -24.44 6.89
CA GLN A 31 35.35 -25.82 6.51
C GLN A 31 34.25 -26.47 5.67
N LEU A 32 32.97 -26.20 5.96
CA LEU A 32 31.86 -26.64 5.14
C LEU A 32 31.92 -26.04 3.73
N THR A 33 32.20 -24.74 3.63
CA THR A 33 32.41 -24.05 2.34
C THR A 33 33.51 -24.72 1.54
N ASP A 34 34.67 -24.94 2.17
CA ASP A 34 35.82 -25.57 1.51
C ASP A 34 35.51 -27.01 1.09
N THR A 35 34.80 -27.75 1.94
CA THR A 35 34.36 -29.11 1.60
C THR A 35 33.47 -29.09 0.36
N ILE A 36 32.42 -28.26 0.34
CA ILE A 36 31.51 -28.13 -0.82
C ILE A 36 32.31 -27.75 -2.09
N ARG A 37 33.27 -26.83 -1.97
CA ARG A 37 34.08 -26.36 -3.09
C ARG A 37 35.05 -27.39 -3.64
N HIS A 38 35.52 -28.36 -2.86
CA HIS A 38 36.58 -29.28 -3.28
C HIS A 38 36.15 -30.75 -3.41
N THR A 39 34.94 -31.12 -2.96
CA THR A 39 34.37 -32.46 -3.16
C THR A 39 34.21 -32.79 -4.65
N GLU A 40 34.50 -34.04 -5.02
CA GLU A 40 34.30 -34.55 -6.38
C GLU A 40 32.81 -34.61 -6.75
N ASP A 41 32.49 -34.44 -8.04
CA ASP A 41 31.09 -34.30 -8.49
C ASP A 41 30.24 -35.55 -8.20
N HIS A 42 30.84 -36.74 -8.20
CA HIS A 42 30.14 -38.00 -7.88
C HIS A 42 29.74 -38.06 -6.39
N ASP A 43 30.66 -37.72 -5.50
CA ASP A 43 30.42 -37.68 -4.05
C ASP A 43 29.46 -36.56 -3.68
N LEU A 44 29.53 -35.42 -4.38
CA LEU A 44 28.64 -34.30 -4.16
C LEU A 44 27.18 -34.70 -4.40
N GLN A 45 26.88 -35.47 -5.46
CA GLN A 45 25.53 -35.95 -5.78
C GLN A 45 24.90 -36.74 -4.62
N LEU A 46 25.70 -37.59 -3.95
CA LEU A 46 25.25 -38.34 -2.77
C LEU A 46 25.01 -37.44 -1.55
N LEU A 47 25.75 -36.34 -1.45
CA LEU A 47 25.69 -35.39 -0.33
C LEU A 47 24.64 -34.28 -0.50
N VAL A 48 24.12 -34.05 -1.72
CA VAL A 48 23.15 -32.98 -2.02
C VAL A 48 21.99 -32.92 -1.01
N PRO A 49 21.28 -34.02 -0.67
CA PRO A 49 20.15 -33.94 0.27
C PRO A 49 20.57 -33.49 1.67
N THR A 50 21.78 -33.88 2.10
CA THR A 50 22.34 -33.51 3.40
C THR A 50 22.77 -32.05 3.40
N VAL A 51 23.47 -31.60 2.37
CA VAL A 51 23.90 -30.20 2.24
C VAL A 51 22.68 -29.28 2.08
N ALA A 52 21.66 -29.69 1.32
CA ALA A 52 20.40 -28.95 1.18
C ALA A 52 19.63 -28.84 2.52
N ARG A 53 19.75 -29.82 3.42
CA ARG A 53 19.21 -29.71 4.79
C ARG A 53 19.98 -28.66 5.59
N VAL A 54 21.32 -28.75 5.57
CA VAL A 54 22.18 -27.78 6.27
C VAL A 54 21.94 -26.36 5.77
N VAL A 55 21.83 -26.15 4.45
CA VAL A 55 21.54 -24.82 3.85
C VAL A 55 20.20 -24.26 4.32
N ARG A 56 19.16 -25.09 4.50
CA ARG A 56 17.88 -24.65 5.07
C ARG A 56 18.03 -24.22 6.53
N ASP A 57 18.78 -24.96 7.31
CA ASP A 57 19.02 -24.63 8.72
C ASP A 57 19.82 -23.32 8.83
N LEU A 58 20.87 -23.14 8.02
CA LEU A 58 21.63 -21.88 7.96
C LEU A 58 20.78 -20.70 7.48
N SER A 59 19.85 -20.92 6.55
CA SER A 59 18.93 -19.86 6.10
C SER A 59 18.03 -19.38 7.23
N ARG A 60 17.53 -20.30 8.07
CA ARG A 60 16.75 -19.95 9.27
C ARG A 60 17.59 -19.20 10.30
N VAL A 61 18.86 -19.58 10.46
CA VAL A 61 19.80 -18.86 11.34
C VAL A 61 20.00 -17.43 10.85
N VAL A 62 20.20 -17.22 9.54
CA VAL A 62 20.30 -15.87 8.94
C VAL A 62 19.05 -15.05 9.23
N ILE A 63 17.85 -15.59 8.97
CA ILE A 63 16.58 -14.91 9.26
C ILE A 63 16.52 -14.48 10.73
N LYS A 64 16.79 -15.40 11.67
CA LYS A 64 16.73 -15.09 13.10
C LYS A 64 17.77 -14.07 13.55
N CYS A 65 19.00 -14.12 13.01
CA CYS A 65 20.04 -13.13 13.32
C CYS A 65 19.64 -11.73 12.85
N VAL A 66 19.10 -11.60 11.64
CA VAL A 66 18.64 -10.31 11.09
C VAL A 66 17.44 -9.79 11.87
N THR A 67 16.47 -10.65 12.22
CA THR A 67 15.31 -10.29 13.04
C THR A 67 15.72 -9.70 14.39
N ILE A 68 16.65 -10.34 15.11
CA ILE A 68 17.09 -9.86 16.42
C ILE A 68 17.83 -8.53 16.30
N ALA A 69 18.70 -8.40 15.30
CA ALA A 69 19.43 -7.15 15.07
C ALA A 69 18.49 -5.99 14.69
N ALA A 70 17.44 -6.27 13.90
CA ALA A 70 16.45 -5.27 13.52
C ALA A 70 15.52 -4.88 14.68
N ALA A 71 15.32 -5.77 15.65
CA ALA A 71 14.49 -5.47 16.82
C ALA A 71 15.12 -4.40 17.74
N ASP A 72 16.45 -4.28 17.75
CA ASP A 72 17.20 -3.28 18.52
C ASP A 72 18.27 -2.59 17.67
N THR A 73 17.83 -1.65 16.83
CA THR A 73 18.69 -0.86 15.94
C THR A 73 19.64 0.09 16.67
N GLN A 74 19.50 0.26 17.98
CA GLN A 74 20.41 1.10 18.79
C GLN A 74 21.66 0.34 19.23
N ASN A 75 21.68 -0.99 19.11
CA ASN A 75 22.80 -1.84 19.49
C ASN A 75 23.87 -1.91 18.39
N VAL A 76 24.64 -0.83 18.27
CA VAL A 76 25.72 -0.69 17.28
C VAL A 76 26.71 -1.87 17.28
N PRO A 77 27.17 -2.42 18.43
CA PRO A 77 28.03 -3.59 18.46
C PRO A 77 27.42 -4.84 17.80
N VAL A 78 26.12 -5.07 17.99
CA VAL A 78 25.40 -6.19 17.35
C VAL A 78 25.31 -5.98 15.84
N LEU A 79 25.02 -4.77 15.38
CA LEU A 79 24.95 -4.45 13.95
C LEU A 79 26.31 -4.60 13.24
N VAL A 80 27.40 -4.18 13.86
CA VAL A 80 28.76 -4.35 13.30
C VAL A 80 29.15 -5.83 13.27
N ALA A 81 28.89 -6.57 14.35
CA ALA A 81 29.20 -7.99 14.40
C ALA A 81 28.31 -8.82 13.45
N LEU A 82 27.09 -8.35 13.14
CA LEU A 82 26.14 -9.04 12.27
C LEU A 82 26.73 -9.25 10.87
N ASP A 83 27.37 -8.22 10.28
CA ASP A 83 27.91 -8.32 8.92
C ASP A 83 28.98 -9.43 8.82
N ASP A 84 29.93 -9.43 9.76
CA ASP A 84 30.98 -10.46 9.88
C ASP A 84 30.42 -11.87 10.07
N ARG A 85 29.25 -11.99 10.71
CA ARG A 85 28.59 -13.27 11.02
C ARG A 85 27.74 -13.78 9.86
N LEU A 86 27.13 -12.88 9.08
CA LEU A 86 26.26 -13.24 7.95
C LEU A 86 27.05 -13.66 6.71
N VAL A 87 28.17 -12.99 6.41
CA VAL A 87 28.96 -13.25 5.19
C VAL A 87 29.37 -14.73 5.05
N PRO A 88 29.93 -15.40 6.07
CA PRO A 88 30.30 -16.81 5.96
C PRO A 88 29.11 -17.74 5.66
N LEU A 89 27.93 -17.42 6.21
CA LEU A 89 26.71 -18.21 5.97
C LEU A 89 26.24 -18.07 4.52
N LEU A 90 26.22 -16.84 4.00
CA LEU A 90 25.84 -16.57 2.62
C LEU A 90 26.86 -17.17 1.62
N VAL A 91 28.15 -17.18 1.97
CA VAL A 91 29.19 -17.83 1.16
C VAL A 91 28.99 -19.35 1.04
N VAL A 92 28.50 -20.03 2.09
CA VAL A 92 28.11 -21.45 1.99
C VAL A 92 26.98 -21.62 0.98
N MET A 93 25.94 -20.78 1.06
CA MET A 93 24.79 -20.83 0.14
C MET A 93 25.22 -20.62 -1.30
N ARG A 94 26.04 -19.59 -1.56
CA ARG A 94 26.62 -19.32 -2.89
C ARG A 94 27.43 -20.48 -3.41
N SER A 95 28.35 -21.01 -2.59
CA SER A 95 29.24 -22.10 -3.00
C SER A 95 28.47 -23.37 -3.34
N PHE A 96 27.36 -23.63 -2.64
CA PHE A 96 26.47 -24.74 -2.95
C PHE A 96 25.72 -24.52 -4.29
N ILE A 97 25.20 -23.32 -4.53
CA ILE A 97 24.55 -22.94 -5.81
C ILE A 97 25.54 -23.07 -6.97
N ASP A 98 26.74 -22.50 -6.85
CA ASP A 98 27.79 -22.51 -7.87
C ASP A 98 28.22 -23.94 -8.22
N ARG A 99 28.28 -24.82 -7.22
CA ARG A 99 28.57 -26.23 -7.46
C ARG A 99 27.45 -26.92 -8.22
N LEU A 100 26.20 -26.73 -7.84
CA LEU A 100 25.06 -27.32 -8.55
C LEU A 100 24.94 -26.78 -9.99
N LEU A 101 25.28 -25.52 -10.21
CA LEU A 101 25.37 -24.91 -11.55
C LEU A 101 26.34 -25.67 -12.46
N ARG A 102 27.50 -26.07 -11.94
CA ARG A 102 28.51 -26.84 -12.71
C ARG A 102 28.06 -28.28 -12.99
N THR A 103 27.32 -28.89 -12.07
CA THR A 103 26.93 -30.30 -12.15
C THR A 103 25.61 -30.54 -12.92
N LYS A 104 24.83 -29.49 -13.24
CA LYS A 104 23.56 -29.60 -13.99
C LYS A 104 23.78 -30.20 -15.39
N ARG A 105 23.64 -31.52 -15.52
CA ARG A 105 23.64 -32.24 -16.82
C ARG A 105 22.27 -32.72 -17.30
N ASP A 106 21.28 -32.91 -16.43
CA ASP A 106 19.95 -33.40 -16.84
C ASP A 106 18.78 -32.62 -16.22
N LYS A 107 17.85 -32.18 -17.08
CA LYS A 107 16.70 -31.32 -16.74
C LYS A 107 15.57 -32.02 -15.96
N LYS A 108 15.59 -33.35 -15.80
CA LYS A 108 14.42 -34.11 -15.31
C LYS A 108 14.18 -34.08 -13.79
N ASP A 109 15.19 -33.75 -12.96
CA ASP A 109 15.07 -33.77 -11.48
C ASP A 109 15.18 -32.39 -10.81
N VAL A 110 15.07 -31.30 -11.57
CA VAL A 110 15.32 -29.93 -11.09
C VAL A 110 14.39 -29.54 -9.92
N ASN A 111 13.12 -29.94 -9.92
CA ASN A 111 12.16 -29.56 -8.87
C ASN A 111 12.43 -30.23 -7.52
N ALA A 112 12.92 -31.47 -7.49
CA ALA A 112 13.31 -32.13 -6.24
C ALA A 112 14.61 -31.51 -5.68
N LEU A 113 15.51 -31.11 -6.58
CA LEU A 113 16.81 -30.54 -6.24
C LEU A 113 16.76 -29.06 -5.83
N THR A 114 15.63 -28.35 -6.01
CA THR A 114 15.49 -26.92 -5.66
C THR A 114 14.54 -26.65 -4.49
N GLN A 115 14.06 -27.68 -3.77
CA GLN A 115 13.14 -27.50 -2.63
C GLN A 115 13.71 -26.68 -1.46
N TRP A 116 15.03 -26.57 -1.35
CA TRP A 116 15.71 -25.74 -0.34
C TRP A 116 15.82 -24.27 -0.77
N LEU A 117 15.59 -23.97 -2.05
CA LEU A 117 15.81 -22.66 -2.63
C LEU A 117 14.93 -21.56 -1.99
N PRO A 118 13.62 -21.78 -1.70
CA PRO A 118 12.80 -20.77 -1.02
C PRO A 118 13.40 -20.28 0.31
N PHE A 119 14.10 -21.15 1.05
CA PHE A 119 14.75 -20.78 2.31
C PHE A 119 15.89 -19.80 2.08
N VAL A 120 16.72 -20.05 1.07
CA VAL A 120 17.83 -19.16 0.70
C VAL A 120 17.30 -17.83 0.19
N PHE A 121 16.27 -17.84 -0.65
CA PHE A 121 15.63 -16.60 -1.12
C PHE A 121 15.09 -15.80 0.05
N THR A 122 14.26 -16.39 0.90
CA THR A 122 13.72 -15.67 2.07
C THR A 122 14.85 -15.12 2.94
N ALA A 123 15.89 -15.90 3.23
CA ALA A 123 17.03 -15.41 4.01
C ALA A 123 17.72 -14.21 3.35
N CYS A 124 17.95 -14.24 2.04
CA CYS A 124 18.53 -13.10 1.32
C CYS A 124 17.62 -11.87 1.36
N TYR A 125 16.30 -12.03 1.20
CA TYR A 125 15.34 -10.93 1.34
C TYR A 125 15.31 -10.35 2.76
N PHE A 126 15.50 -11.16 3.80
CA PHE A 126 15.67 -10.62 5.16
C PHE A 126 16.94 -9.78 5.27
N VAL A 127 18.04 -10.18 4.63
CA VAL A 127 19.28 -9.40 4.63
C VAL A 127 19.13 -8.10 3.84
N THR A 128 18.49 -8.14 2.66
CA THR A 128 18.37 -6.98 1.76
C THR A 128 17.29 -5.99 2.16
N GLU A 129 16.16 -6.45 2.69
CA GLU A 129 14.98 -5.62 2.95
C GLU A 129 14.79 -5.19 4.42
N ALA A 130 15.68 -5.60 5.34
CA ALA A 130 15.55 -5.27 6.76
C ALA A 130 15.83 -3.79 7.12
N ASP A 131 16.23 -2.96 6.15
CA ASP A 131 16.50 -1.51 6.31
C ASP A 131 17.35 -1.18 7.55
N LEU A 132 18.42 -1.97 7.77
CA LEU A 132 19.29 -1.83 8.94
C LEU A 132 20.16 -0.55 8.84
N PRO A 133 20.47 0.13 9.95
CA PRO A 133 21.39 1.26 9.95
C PRO A 133 22.76 0.86 9.39
N GLY A 134 23.26 1.60 8.40
CA GLY A 134 24.55 1.31 7.76
C GLY A 134 24.52 0.18 6.73
N ALA A 135 23.32 -0.37 6.43
CA ALA A 135 23.09 -1.41 5.43
C ALA A 135 23.92 -1.19 4.16
N SER A 136 23.87 -0.01 3.54
CA SER A 136 24.60 0.30 2.28
C SER A 136 26.11 0.00 2.26
N THR A 137 26.76 -0.19 3.41
CA THR A 137 28.19 -0.51 3.54
C THR A 137 28.48 -1.97 3.91
N MET A 138 27.44 -2.77 4.17
CA MET A 138 27.54 -4.16 4.61
C MET A 138 27.93 -5.10 3.45
N GLN A 139 28.91 -5.95 3.67
CA GLN A 139 29.32 -6.98 2.70
C GLN A 139 28.27 -8.07 2.54
N SER A 140 27.50 -8.34 3.59
CA SER A 140 26.41 -9.32 3.58
C SER A 140 25.31 -8.96 2.58
N LEU A 141 25.01 -7.67 2.34
CA LEU A 141 24.08 -7.26 1.29
C LEU A 141 24.57 -7.63 -0.10
N VAL A 142 25.82 -7.27 -0.41
CA VAL A 142 26.44 -7.58 -1.72
C VAL A 142 26.45 -9.10 -1.92
N MET A 143 26.83 -9.86 -0.89
CA MET A 143 26.84 -11.32 -0.98
C MET A 143 25.43 -11.91 -1.12
N ALA A 144 24.42 -11.34 -0.46
CA ALA A 144 23.02 -11.77 -0.61
C ALA A 144 22.52 -11.54 -2.04
N ASP A 145 22.83 -10.38 -2.64
CA ASP A 145 22.53 -10.12 -4.05
C ASP A 145 23.24 -11.10 -5.00
N GLU A 146 24.52 -11.37 -4.78
CA GLU A 146 25.26 -12.36 -5.57
C GLU A 146 24.69 -13.78 -5.42
N VAL A 147 24.20 -14.15 -4.24
CA VAL A 147 23.52 -15.43 -3.99
C VAL A 147 22.21 -15.49 -4.79
N LEU A 148 21.40 -14.42 -4.77
CA LEU A 148 20.16 -14.32 -5.54
C LEU A 148 20.42 -14.43 -7.05
N ASP A 149 21.43 -13.74 -7.57
CA ASP A 149 21.81 -13.77 -8.98
C ASP A 149 22.33 -15.16 -9.40
N SER A 150 23.12 -15.81 -8.54
CA SER A 150 23.59 -17.17 -8.80
C SER A 150 22.42 -18.17 -8.80
N ALA A 151 21.42 -17.96 -7.93
CA ALA A 151 20.22 -18.79 -7.88
C ALA A 151 19.31 -18.59 -9.11
N LEU A 152 19.25 -17.38 -9.67
CA LEU A 152 18.58 -17.11 -10.94
C LEU A 152 19.17 -17.93 -12.08
N LEU A 153 20.50 -17.93 -12.19
CA LEU A 153 21.22 -18.76 -13.16
C LEU A 153 20.95 -20.24 -12.92
N LEU A 154 20.90 -20.68 -11.65
CA LEU A 154 20.64 -22.07 -11.32
C LEU A 154 19.28 -22.51 -11.83
N VAL A 155 18.21 -21.73 -11.64
CA VAL A 155 16.87 -22.12 -12.08
C VAL A 155 16.62 -21.78 -13.56
N ASN A 156 17.50 -21.00 -14.18
CA ASN A 156 17.36 -20.47 -15.54
C ASN A 156 16.11 -19.59 -15.69
N ALA A 157 15.86 -18.75 -14.67
CA ALA A 157 14.80 -17.74 -14.65
C ALA A 157 15.32 -16.40 -15.20
N HIS A 158 14.41 -15.57 -15.71
CA HIS A 158 14.74 -14.34 -16.42
C HIS A 158 14.96 -13.17 -15.46
N ASN A 159 14.23 -13.15 -14.35
CA ASN A 159 14.30 -12.11 -13.33
C ASN A 159 13.94 -12.67 -11.94
N ARG A 160 14.18 -11.87 -10.90
CA ARG A 160 13.87 -12.23 -9.50
C ARG A 160 12.37 -12.42 -9.29
N GLU A 161 11.54 -11.61 -9.95
CA GLU A 161 10.07 -11.67 -9.85
C GLU A 161 9.50 -13.03 -10.26
N GLU A 162 10.05 -13.68 -11.31
CA GLU A 162 9.63 -15.01 -11.76
C GLU A 162 9.89 -16.07 -10.67
N LEU A 163 11.01 -15.97 -9.96
CA LEU A 163 11.34 -16.88 -8.86
C LEU A 163 10.50 -16.61 -7.61
N VAL A 164 10.32 -15.34 -7.25
CA VAL A 164 9.44 -14.96 -6.15
C VAL A 164 8.03 -15.49 -6.43
N THR A 165 7.52 -15.28 -7.65
CA THR A 165 6.22 -15.81 -8.09
C THR A 165 6.13 -17.33 -7.99
N THR A 166 7.21 -18.04 -8.36
CA THR A 166 7.27 -19.50 -8.28
C THR A 166 7.25 -20.02 -6.84
N TYR A 167 7.87 -19.29 -5.91
CA TYR A 167 8.10 -19.74 -4.53
C TYR A 167 7.35 -18.94 -3.46
N VAL A 168 6.44 -18.03 -3.85
CA VAL A 168 5.78 -17.09 -2.96
C VAL A 168 5.07 -17.79 -1.80
N ALA A 169 4.40 -18.92 -2.05
CA ALA A 169 3.68 -19.65 -1.01
C ALA A 169 4.60 -20.19 0.08
N GLN A 170 5.79 -20.67 -0.29
CA GLN A 170 6.82 -21.13 0.64
C GLN A 170 7.49 -19.94 1.35
N MET A 171 7.80 -18.87 0.62
CA MET A 171 8.43 -17.68 1.18
C MET A 171 7.53 -17.00 2.22
N VAL A 172 6.23 -16.83 1.93
CA VAL A 172 5.22 -16.33 2.87
C VAL A 172 5.12 -17.22 4.10
N ALA A 173 5.17 -18.55 3.93
CA ALA A 173 5.15 -19.47 5.06
C ALA A 173 6.40 -19.31 5.95
N LEU A 174 7.57 -19.05 5.35
CA LEU A 174 8.82 -18.82 6.07
C LEU A 174 8.85 -17.48 6.79
N CYS A 175 8.26 -16.43 6.23
CA CYS A 175 8.11 -15.14 6.93
C CYS A 175 7.27 -15.26 8.20
N ALA A 176 6.31 -16.17 8.25
CA ALA A 176 5.46 -16.41 9.41
C ALA A 176 5.91 -17.61 10.27
N HIS A 177 7.06 -18.22 9.94
CA HIS A 177 7.54 -19.43 10.61
C HIS A 177 8.24 -19.09 11.93
N ASP A 178 7.90 -19.80 13.01
CA ASP A 178 8.41 -19.57 14.37
C ASP A 178 8.15 -18.15 14.93
N VAL A 179 7.20 -17.41 14.36
CA VAL A 179 6.79 -16.07 14.84
C VAL A 179 5.43 -16.19 15.53
N ASP A 180 5.36 -15.78 16.79
CA ASP A 180 4.08 -15.75 17.49
C ASP A 180 3.24 -14.52 17.12
N LYS A 181 1.97 -14.49 17.56
CA LYS A 181 1.06 -13.39 17.25
C LYS A 181 1.57 -12.03 17.74
N HIS A 182 2.22 -11.97 18.91
CA HIS A 182 2.70 -10.73 19.50
C HIS A 182 3.92 -10.21 18.74
N GLU A 183 4.86 -11.09 18.39
CA GLU A 183 6.01 -10.75 17.57
C GLU A 183 5.60 -10.34 16.15
N TRP A 184 4.58 -10.98 15.56
CA TRP A 184 4.10 -10.64 14.22
C TRP A 184 3.63 -9.18 14.10
N VAL A 185 2.83 -8.72 15.07
CA VAL A 185 2.24 -7.36 15.06
C VAL A 185 3.17 -6.30 15.66
N ALA A 186 4.19 -6.71 16.42
CA ALA A 186 5.13 -5.79 17.07
C ALA A 186 5.74 -4.81 16.06
N VAL A 187 5.81 -3.53 16.42
CA VAL A 187 6.33 -2.47 15.54
C VAL A 187 7.73 -2.80 15.00
N THR A 188 8.59 -3.34 15.87
CA THR A 188 9.99 -3.72 15.58
C THR A 188 10.15 -4.96 14.70
N SER A 189 9.08 -5.72 14.45
CA SER A 189 9.16 -6.96 13.67
C SER A 189 9.35 -6.67 12.18
N ILE A 190 10.45 -7.16 11.61
CA ILE A 190 10.74 -7.03 10.18
C ILE A 190 10.01 -8.06 9.32
N HIS A 191 9.47 -9.13 9.90
CA HIS A 191 8.84 -10.22 9.14
C HIS A 191 7.69 -9.72 8.25
N LYS A 192 6.84 -8.83 8.78
CA LYS A 192 5.74 -8.20 8.05
C LYS A 192 6.22 -7.29 6.91
N GLN A 193 7.35 -6.60 7.09
CA GLN A 193 7.95 -5.73 6.07
C GLN A 193 8.54 -6.57 4.93
N VAL A 194 9.33 -7.60 5.27
CA VAL A 194 9.89 -8.52 4.28
C VAL A 194 8.78 -9.25 3.53
N MET A 195 7.72 -9.68 4.23
CA MET A 195 6.56 -10.30 3.58
C MET A 195 5.88 -9.33 2.60
N LEU A 196 5.69 -8.06 2.98
CA LEU A 196 5.16 -7.04 2.07
C LEU A 196 6.01 -6.93 0.80
N ARG A 197 7.34 -6.81 0.93
CA ARG A 197 8.26 -6.72 -0.21
C ARG A 197 8.20 -7.93 -1.13
N ILE A 198 8.10 -9.13 -0.56
CA ILE A 198 7.97 -10.38 -1.32
C ILE A 198 6.64 -10.38 -2.08
N VAL A 199 5.53 -10.05 -1.41
CA VAL A 199 4.19 -10.11 -2.00
C VAL A 199 3.98 -9.03 -3.07
N GLU A 200 4.52 -7.82 -2.88
CA GLU A 200 4.43 -6.71 -3.85
C GLU A 200 5.06 -7.04 -5.22
N GLN A 201 6.01 -7.98 -5.27
CA GLN A 201 6.64 -8.44 -6.52
C GLN A 201 5.78 -9.45 -7.29
N VAL A 202 4.71 -9.96 -6.68
CA VAL A 202 3.88 -11.02 -7.26
C VAL A 202 2.62 -10.42 -7.84
N SER A 203 2.48 -10.58 -9.16
CA SER A 203 1.31 -10.13 -9.91
C SER A 203 0.23 -11.21 -9.99
N PHE A 204 -0.99 -10.81 -10.38
CA PHE A 204 -2.05 -11.74 -10.78
C PHE A 204 -1.53 -12.76 -11.82
N PRO A 205 -1.86 -14.08 -11.71
CA PRO A 205 -2.84 -14.71 -10.82
C PRO A 205 -2.26 -15.39 -9.57
N HIS A 206 -1.02 -15.11 -9.19
CA HIS A 206 -0.26 -16.02 -8.30
C HIS A 206 -0.54 -15.84 -6.80
N LEU A 207 -1.36 -14.86 -6.41
CA LEU A 207 -1.79 -14.65 -5.01
C LEU A 207 -3.15 -15.31 -4.69
N GLY A 208 -3.78 -15.96 -5.66
CA GLY A 208 -5.07 -16.65 -5.53
C GLY A 208 -4.99 -18.04 -4.87
N GLY A 209 -6.08 -18.80 -4.98
CA GLY A 209 -6.20 -20.17 -4.48
C GLY A 209 -5.90 -20.33 -2.98
N ASP A 210 -5.18 -21.39 -2.62
CA ASP A 210 -4.85 -21.72 -1.22
C ASP A 210 -3.98 -20.66 -0.53
N LEU A 211 -3.22 -19.87 -1.31
CA LEU A 211 -2.37 -18.82 -0.76
C LEU A 211 -3.18 -17.62 -0.26
N LEU A 212 -4.28 -17.28 -0.93
CA LEU A 212 -5.13 -16.15 -0.55
C LEU A 212 -5.60 -16.23 0.90
N GLY A 213 -6.15 -17.38 1.31
CA GLY A 213 -6.62 -17.57 2.69
C GLY A 213 -5.50 -17.40 3.73
N ARG A 214 -4.28 -17.87 3.42
CA ARG A 214 -3.10 -17.69 4.29
C ARG A 214 -2.68 -16.22 4.35
N LEU A 215 -2.63 -15.54 3.21
CA LEU A 215 -2.28 -14.13 3.15
C LEU A 215 -3.26 -13.28 3.96
N LEU A 216 -4.57 -13.49 3.81
CA LEU A 216 -5.58 -12.77 4.59
C LEU A 216 -5.44 -13.03 6.10
N ALA A 217 -5.18 -14.28 6.50
CA ALA A 217 -4.97 -14.63 7.91
C ALA A 217 -3.74 -13.96 8.54
N LEU A 218 -2.67 -13.73 7.76
CA LEU A 218 -1.48 -13.00 8.20
C LEU A 218 -1.67 -11.47 8.13
N THR A 219 -2.50 -11.00 7.20
CA THR A 219 -2.70 -9.57 6.94
C THR A 219 -3.68 -8.93 7.92
N PHE A 220 -4.83 -9.55 8.19
CA PHE A 220 -5.87 -8.95 9.04
C PHE A 220 -5.40 -8.55 10.44
N PRO A 221 -4.60 -9.36 11.17
CA PRO A 221 -4.06 -8.96 12.47
C PRO A 221 -3.21 -7.69 12.42
N LEU A 222 -2.56 -7.38 11.29
CA LEU A 222 -1.76 -6.17 11.12
C LEU A 222 -2.65 -4.93 11.00
N ILE A 223 -3.79 -5.07 10.32
CA ILE A 223 -4.76 -3.98 10.13
C ILE A 223 -5.50 -3.69 11.44
N ASP A 224 -5.80 -4.73 12.22
CA ASP A 224 -6.45 -4.60 13.53
C ASP A 224 -5.52 -4.08 14.64
N ASP A 225 -4.22 -3.96 14.39
CA ASP A 225 -3.24 -3.47 15.37
C ASP A 225 -3.45 -1.97 15.70
N LEU A 226 -2.92 -1.51 16.83
CA LEU A 226 -3.05 -0.09 17.23
C LEU A 226 -1.90 0.79 16.72
N ALA A 227 -0.77 0.20 16.33
CA ALA A 227 0.38 0.94 15.84
C ALA A 227 0.22 1.30 14.36
N ASP A 228 0.27 2.60 14.06
CA ASP A 228 0.10 3.13 12.70
C ASP A 228 1.06 2.52 11.66
N SER A 229 2.33 2.30 12.03
CA SER A 229 3.32 1.67 11.14
C SER A 229 2.99 0.22 10.81
N THR A 230 2.42 -0.52 11.77
CA THR A 230 1.97 -1.90 11.57
C THR A 230 0.71 -1.92 10.70
N GLN A 231 -0.28 -1.06 11.02
CA GLN A 231 -1.51 -0.93 10.24
C GLN A 231 -1.23 -0.55 8.78
N LEU A 232 -0.32 0.40 8.54
CA LEU A 232 0.04 0.82 7.19
C LEU A 232 0.55 -0.35 6.34
N ILE A 233 1.44 -1.18 6.89
CA ILE A 233 1.95 -2.39 6.21
C ILE A 233 0.80 -3.36 5.92
N GLY A 234 -0.06 -3.61 6.90
CA GLY A 234 -1.22 -4.50 6.75
C GLY A 234 -2.17 -4.03 5.63
N VAL A 235 -2.44 -2.73 5.57
CA VAL A 235 -3.33 -2.15 4.57
C VAL A 235 -2.70 -2.13 3.17
N GLN A 236 -1.40 -1.83 3.06
CA GLN A 236 -0.67 -1.91 1.79
C GLN A 236 -0.69 -3.34 1.24
N LEU A 237 -0.42 -4.32 2.10
CA LEU A 237 -0.46 -5.73 1.76
C LEU A 237 -1.87 -6.15 1.31
N LEU A 238 -2.91 -5.77 2.06
CA LEU A 238 -4.28 -6.09 1.70
C LEU A 238 -4.68 -5.50 0.36
N ARG A 239 -4.33 -4.24 0.11
CA ARG A 239 -4.61 -3.59 -1.17
C ARG A 239 -3.94 -4.33 -2.32
N HIS A 240 -2.66 -4.68 -2.20
CA HIS A 240 -1.95 -5.44 -3.23
C HIS A 240 -2.61 -6.80 -3.49
N ILE A 241 -3.00 -7.52 -2.43
CA ILE A 241 -3.75 -8.78 -2.54
C ILE A 241 -5.07 -8.55 -3.30
N VAL A 242 -5.86 -7.56 -2.87
CA VAL A 242 -7.14 -7.23 -3.48
C VAL A 242 -6.97 -6.92 -4.97
N GLN A 243 -5.94 -6.18 -5.39
CA GLN A 243 -5.67 -5.89 -6.80
C GLN A 243 -5.32 -7.14 -7.61
N ASN A 244 -4.59 -8.08 -7.03
CA ASN A 244 -3.96 -9.20 -7.73
C ASN A 244 -4.67 -10.56 -7.58
N VAL A 245 -5.92 -10.59 -7.09
CA VAL A 245 -6.79 -11.79 -7.10
C VAL A 245 -8.06 -11.60 -7.91
N THR A 246 -8.71 -12.69 -8.32
CA THR A 246 -9.99 -12.57 -9.03
C THR A 246 -11.11 -12.08 -8.09
N SER A 247 -12.13 -11.42 -8.66
CA SER A 247 -13.35 -11.10 -7.90
C SER A 247 -14.04 -12.34 -7.34
N THR A 248 -13.97 -13.47 -8.06
CA THR A 248 -14.59 -14.74 -7.63
C THR A 248 -13.94 -15.27 -6.35
N GLU A 249 -12.61 -15.31 -6.29
CA GLU A 249 -11.88 -15.77 -5.11
C GLU A 249 -12.08 -14.81 -3.93
N LEU A 250 -12.02 -13.50 -4.17
CA LEU A 250 -12.19 -12.51 -3.11
C LEU A 250 -13.59 -12.54 -2.49
N ARG A 251 -14.63 -12.86 -3.30
CA ARG A 251 -16.01 -13.01 -2.82
C ARG A 251 -16.18 -14.14 -1.81
N TRP A 252 -15.33 -15.16 -1.79
CA TRP A 252 -15.38 -16.21 -0.77
C TRP A 252 -15.01 -15.68 0.63
N TYR A 253 -14.32 -14.54 0.69
CA TYR A 253 -13.88 -13.89 1.93
C TYR A 253 -14.57 -12.56 2.18
N SER A 254 -15.60 -12.19 1.40
CA SER A 254 -16.19 -10.83 1.41
C SER A 254 -16.67 -10.40 2.79
N ASP A 255 -17.33 -11.27 3.55
CA ASP A 255 -17.90 -10.89 4.85
C ASP A 255 -16.82 -10.52 5.85
N VAL A 256 -15.76 -11.32 5.93
CA VAL A 256 -14.61 -11.08 6.83
C VAL A 256 -13.80 -9.88 6.36
N LEU A 257 -13.54 -9.79 5.06
CA LEU A 257 -12.82 -8.66 4.47
C LEU A 257 -13.52 -7.33 4.76
N LEU A 258 -14.83 -7.26 4.52
CA LEU A 258 -15.61 -6.06 4.74
C LEU A 258 -15.79 -5.75 6.23
N GLU A 259 -15.82 -6.77 7.11
CA GLU A 259 -15.78 -6.53 8.56
C GLU A 259 -14.46 -5.89 9.00
N VAL A 260 -13.32 -6.45 8.60
CA VAL A 260 -11.99 -5.90 8.93
C VAL A 260 -11.85 -4.48 8.40
N LEU A 261 -12.18 -4.23 7.12
CA LEU A 261 -12.14 -2.87 6.58
C LEU A 261 -13.06 -1.92 7.34
N HIS A 262 -14.24 -2.39 7.76
CA HIS A 262 -15.18 -1.58 8.52
C HIS A 262 -14.63 -1.25 9.90
N THR A 263 -14.13 -2.22 10.67
CA THR A 263 -13.58 -1.99 12.01
C THR A 263 -12.41 -1.01 11.95
N SER A 264 -11.52 -1.15 10.96
CA SER A 264 -10.31 -0.32 10.80
C SER A 264 -10.56 1.13 10.39
N LEU A 265 -11.78 1.53 9.99
CA LEU A 265 -12.11 2.95 9.71
C LEU A 265 -11.98 3.90 10.93
N VAL A 266 -11.64 3.37 12.11
CA VAL A 266 -11.27 4.19 13.28
C VAL A 266 -9.90 4.86 13.13
N VAL A 267 -9.08 4.49 12.13
CA VAL A 267 -7.76 5.08 11.89
C VAL A 267 -7.86 6.61 11.71
N ARG A 268 -6.95 7.33 12.37
CA ARG A 268 -6.85 8.81 12.36
C ARG A 268 -5.47 9.29 11.93
N LYS A 269 -4.86 8.57 10.99
CA LYS A 269 -3.55 8.88 10.41
C LYS A 269 -3.71 9.05 8.90
N PRO A 270 -3.43 10.23 8.31
CA PRO A 270 -3.79 10.53 6.92
C PRO A 270 -3.29 9.50 5.92
N ARG A 271 -2.00 9.14 5.98
CA ARG A 271 -1.40 8.17 5.05
C ARG A 271 -2.05 6.78 5.16
N THR A 272 -2.24 6.27 6.37
CA THR A 272 -2.82 4.94 6.58
C THR A 272 -4.30 4.91 6.22
N LEU A 273 -5.05 5.94 6.58
CA LEU A 273 -6.45 6.10 6.18
C LEU A 273 -6.59 6.17 4.66
N ASP A 274 -5.67 6.86 3.99
CA ASP A 274 -5.70 7.00 2.54
C ASP A 274 -5.60 5.65 1.82
N VAL A 275 -4.58 4.85 2.16
CA VAL A 275 -4.42 3.50 1.59
C VAL A 275 -5.59 2.59 2.00
N LEU A 276 -6.15 2.78 3.21
CA LEU A 276 -7.28 1.99 3.70
C LEU A 276 -8.54 2.26 2.88
N LEU A 277 -8.81 3.53 2.56
CA LEU A 277 -9.97 3.91 1.75
C LEU A 277 -9.80 3.51 0.28
N ASP A 278 -8.58 3.60 -0.28
CA ASP A 278 -8.25 3.01 -1.58
C ASP A 278 -8.57 1.51 -1.59
N CYS A 279 -8.07 0.78 -0.59
CA CYS A 279 -8.32 -0.66 -0.44
C CYS A 279 -9.81 -0.96 -0.29
N LEU A 280 -10.56 -0.13 0.45
CA LEU A 280 -12.01 -0.28 0.60
C LEU A 280 -12.73 -0.11 -0.73
N VAL A 281 -12.43 0.94 -1.50
CA VAL A 281 -13.04 1.17 -2.82
C VAL A 281 -12.78 -0.01 -3.75
N GLU A 282 -11.53 -0.45 -3.87
CA GLU A 282 -11.14 -1.57 -4.72
C GLU A 282 -11.80 -2.89 -4.26
N SER A 283 -11.92 -3.10 -2.95
CA SER A 283 -12.60 -4.26 -2.38
C SER A 283 -14.09 -4.23 -2.73
N LEU A 284 -14.77 -3.09 -2.55
CA LEU A 284 -16.18 -2.90 -2.88
C LEU A 284 -16.44 -3.19 -4.36
N ASP A 285 -15.57 -2.71 -5.27
CA ASP A 285 -15.68 -2.95 -6.71
C ASP A 285 -15.57 -4.44 -7.06
N LYS A 286 -14.75 -5.22 -6.33
CA LYS A 286 -14.58 -6.66 -6.58
C LYS A 286 -15.67 -7.53 -5.94
N VAL A 287 -16.03 -7.24 -4.69
CA VAL A 287 -16.96 -8.10 -3.91
C VAL A 287 -18.42 -7.75 -4.16
N SER A 288 -18.75 -6.53 -4.60
CA SER A 288 -20.13 -6.17 -4.93
C SER A 288 -20.52 -6.69 -6.31
N PRO A 289 -21.65 -7.38 -6.45
CA PRO A 289 -22.20 -7.70 -7.76
C PRO A 289 -22.50 -6.42 -8.56
N PRO A 290 -22.33 -6.43 -9.90
CA PRO A 290 -22.69 -5.28 -10.72
C PRO A 290 -24.15 -4.86 -10.50
N GLY A 291 -24.37 -3.59 -10.19
CA GLY A 291 -25.70 -3.04 -9.92
C GLY A 291 -26.22 -3.25 -8.49
N GLU A 292 -25.49 -3.95 -7.63
CA GLU A 292 -25.83 -4.10 -6.21
C GLU A 292 -25.00 -3.16 -5.33
N PHE A 293 -25.69 -2.36 -4.51
CA PHE A 293 -25.05 -1.33 -3.67
C PHE A 293 -25.10 -1.63 -2.17
N LYS A 294 -25.55 -2.84 -1.78
CA LYS A 294 -25.71 -3.21 -0.35
C LYS A 294 -24.41 -3.09 0.44
N HIS A 295 -23.27 -3.48 -0.15
CA HIS A 295 -21.99 -3.32 0.51
C HIS A 295 -21.62 -1.85 0.66
N TYR A 296 -21.86 -1.00 -0.34
CA TYR A 296 -21.64 0.44 -0.24
C TYR A 296 -22.49 1.06 0.88
N ASP A 297 -23.76 0.65 0.98
CA ASP A 297 -24.70 1.11 2.00
C ASP A 297 -24.21 0.82 3.45
N ARG A 298 -23.33 -0.19 3.63
CA ARG A 298 -22.69 -0.50 4.91
C ARG A 298 -21.66 0.55 5.35
N PHE A 299 -20.97 1.19 4.41
CA PHE A 299 -19.85 2.11 4.70
C PHE A 299 -20.22 3.57 4.56
N MET A 300 -21.07 3.93 3.59
CA MET A 300 -21.40 5.33 3.28
C MET A 300 -21.87 6.14 4.50
N PRO A 301 -22.81 5.67 5.35
CA PRO A 301 -23.24 6.43 6.52
C PRO A 301 -22.11 6.73 7.51
N ARG A 302 -21.21 5.76 7.71
CA ARG A 302 -20.07 5.91 8.62
C ARG A 302 -19.04 6.88 8.06
N LEU A 303 -18.68 6.75 6.78
CA LEU A 303 -17.71 7.65 6.13
C LEU A 303 -18.19 9.09 6.14
N LEU A 304 -19.47 9.33 5.85
CA LEU A 304 -20.07 10.67 5.89
C LEU A 304 -20.06 11.27 7.30
N ARG A 305 -20.43 10.47 8.31
CA ARG A 305 -20.40 10.90 9.71
C ARG A 305 -18.98 11.23 10.15
N ASP A 306 -18.03 10.34 9.87
CA ASP A 306 -16.64 10.50 10.27
C ASP A 306 -15.99 11.70 9.56
N ALA A 307 -16.28 11.92 8.26
CA ALA A 307 -15.84 13.11 7.52
C ALA A 307 -16.44 14.41 8.07
N SER A 308 -17.73 14.41 8.44
CA SER A 308 -18.43 15.56 9.02
C SER A 308 -17.88 15.96 10.39
N MET A 309 -17.51 14.98 11.22
CA MET A 309 -16.98 15.20 12.58
C MET A 309 -15.46 15.43 12.59
N CYS A 310 -14.79 15.33 11.45
CA CYS A 310 -13.34 15.47 11.37
C CYS A 310 -12.92 16.94 11.37
N SER A 311 -12.10 17.34 12.36
CA SER A 311 -11.53 18.69 12.43
C SER A 311 -10.16 18.81 11.75
N ASP A 312 -9.43 17.71 11.63
CA ASP A 312 -8.10 17.67 11.01
C ASP A 312 -8.22 17.82 9.48
N VAL A 313 -7.60 18.86 8.93
CA VAL A 313 -7.69 19.20 7.50
C VAL A 313 -7.08 18.10 6.61
N ALA A 314 -5.98 17.47 7.03
CA ALA A 314 -5.34 16.41 6.24
C ALA A 314 -6.23 15.16 6.17
N LEU A 315 -6.91 14.81 7.26
CA LEU A 315 -7.90 13.72 7.24
C LEU A 315 -9.15 14.10 6.42
N ARG A 316 -9.62 15.35 6.50
CA ARG A 316 -10.76 15.82 5.69
C ARG A 316 -10.45 15.72 4.19
N ILE A 317 -9.26 16.12 3.76
CA ILE A 317 -8.79 15.98 2.36
C ILE A 317 -8.94 14.52 1.91
N VAL A 318 -8.42 13.58 2.70
CA VAL A 318 -8.51 12.14 2.42
C VAL A 318 -9.96 11.68 2.33
N PHE A 319 -10.82 12.02 3.31
CA PHE A 319 -12.23 11.64 3.28
C PHE A 319 -12.97 12.21 2.06
N VAL A 320 -12.78 13.49 1.75
CA VAL A 320 -13.47 14.17 0.64
C VAL A 320 -13.08 13.51 -0.69
N ARG A 321 -11.78 13.29 -0.91
CA ARG A 321 -11.28 12.62 -2.11
C ARG A 321 -11.88 11.23 -2.30
N HIS A 322 -11.94 10.43 -1.24
CA HIS A 322 -12.48 9.06 -1.32
C HIS A 322 -14.01 9.01 -1.42
N LEU A 323 -14.71 9.93 -0.74
CA LEU A 323 -16.16 10.09 -0.92
C LEU A 323 -16.49 10.47 -2.36
N ARG A 324 -15.69 11.30 -3.04
CA ARG A 324 -15.85 11.59 -4.48
C ARG A 324 -15.82 10.32 -5.32
N VAL A 325 -14.87 9.43 -5.08
CA VAL A 325 -14.78 8.17 -5.82
C VAL A 325 -16.05 7.34 -5.61
N LEU A 326 -16.52 7.22 -4.38
CA LEU A 326 -17.75 6.48 -4.05
C LEU A 326 -19.01 7.13 -4.65
N VAL A 327 -19.06 8.47 -4.75
CA VAL A 327 -20.14 9.22 -5.43
C VAL A 327 -20.21 8.85 -6.90
N VAL A 328 -19.07 8.82 -7.60
CA VAL A 328 -19.01 8.49 -9.02
C VAL A 328 -19.44 7.03 -9.26
N ARG A 329 -19.03 6.08 -8.41
CA ARG A 329 -19.41 4.66 -8.54
C ARG A 329 -20.90 4.39 -8.33
N GLN A 330 -21.56 5.19 -7.51
CA GLN A 330 -22.96 5.00 -7.11
C GLN A 330 -23.93 5.95 -7.82
N GLY A 331 -23.42 6.81 -8.70
CA GLY A 331 -24.16 7.85 -9.38
C GLY A 331 -24.45 7.58 -10.85
N ALA A 332 -25.09 8.57 -11.47
CA ALA A 332 -25.43 8.55 -12.88
C ALA A 332 -24.16 8.44 -13.76
N PRO A 333 -24.25 7.81 -14.96
CA PRO A 333 -25.45 7.24 -15.56
C PRO A 333 -25.76 5.81 -15.10
N HIS A 334 -24.90 5.19 -14.30
CA HIS A 334 -24.98 3.75 -14.00
C HIS A 334 -25.95 3.42 -12.86
N SER A 335 -26.18 4.35 -11.94
CA SER A 335 -27.06 4.17 -10.79
C SER A 335 -27.59 5.52 -10.29
N PHE A 336 -28.56 5.46 -9.38
CA PHE A 336 -29.02 6.61 -8.62
C PHE A 336 -28.90 6.38 -7.11
N ASN A 337 -28.14 5.37 -6.66
CA ASN A 337 -28.01 5.04 -5.24
C ASN A 337 -27.44 6.22 -4.44
N VAL A 338 -26.53 7.00 -5.04
CA VAL A 338 -25.92 8.19 -4.40
C VAL A 338 -26.96 9.22 -3.93
N ILE A 339 -28.14 9.29 -4.56
CA ILE A 339 -29.20 10.25 -4.20
C ILE A 339 -29.66 10.04 -2.76
N ARG A 340 -29.63 8.80 -2.25
CA ARG A 340 -29.99 8.47 -0.85
C ARG A 340 -29.10 9.18 0.17
N TYR A 341 -27.90 9.57 -0.25
CA TYR A 341 -26.89 10.22 0.55
C TYR A 341 -26.66 11.68 0.15
N LEU A 342 -27.47 12.23 -0.76
CA LEU A 342 -27.21 13.56 -1.34
C LEU A 342 -27.13 14.66 -0.28
N GLN A 343 -28.11 14.72 0.62
CA GLN A 343 -28.13 15.74 1.68
C GLN A 343 -26.89 15.65 2.59
N PRO A 344 -26.54 14.51 3.22
CA PRO A 344 -25.33 14.43 4.04
C PRO A 344 -24.03 14.61 3.24
N LEU A 345 -23.97 14.19 1.97
CA LEU A 345 -22.83 14.48 1.08
C LEU A 345 -22.64 15.99 0.90
N LEU A 346 -23.70 16.70 0.57
CA LEU A 346 -23.66 18.15 0.41
C LEU A 346 -23.32 18.86 1.72
N THR A 347 -23.80 18.36 2.87
CA THR A 347 -23.36 18.88 4.18
C THR A 347 -21.85 18.78 4.36
N VAL A 348 -21.25 17.62 4.06
CA VAL A 348 -19.80 17.41 4.20
C VAL A 348 -19.02 18.27 3.20
N PHE A 349 -19.40 18.25 1.92
CA PHE A 349 -18.66 18.96 0.88
C PHE A 349 -18.82 20.48 0.99
N VAL A 350 -20.04 21.00 1.21
CA VAL A 350 -20.24 22.45 1.31
C VAL A 350 -19.51 23.04 2.52
N ALA A 351 -19.39 22.29 3.62
CA ALA A 351 -18.57 22.69 4.77
C ALA A 351 -17.06 22.76 4.44
N GLY A 352 -16.61 22.21 3.32
CA GLY A 352 -15.25 22.36 2.81
C GLY A 352 -14.94 23.79 2.35
N PHE A 353 -15.93 24.53 1.86
CA PHE A 353 -15.78 25.91 1.38
C PHE A 353 -15.51 26.94 2.50
N GLU A 354 -15.60 26.54 3.76
CA GLU A 354 -15.22 27.37 4.90
C GLU A 354 -13.70 27.34 5.18
N SER A 355 -12.97 26.44 4.51
CA SER A 355 -11.52 26.33 4.66
C SER A 355 -10.77 27.34 3.79
N VAL A 356 -9.63 27.82 4.30
CA VAL A 356 -8.62 28.55 3.53
C VAL A 356 -7.51 27.64 3.00
N ASN A 357 -7.58 26.33 3.29
CA ASN A 357 -6.62 25.37 2.77
C ASN A 357 -6.93 25.09 1.30
N VAL A 358 -5.99 25.45 0.43
CA VAL A 358 -6.13 25.33 -1.04
C VAL A 358 -6.39 23.89 -1.48
N GLU A 359 -5.68 22.91 -0.91
CA GLU A 359 -5.84 21.50 -1.27
C GLU A 359 -7.24 20.98 -0.92
N LEU A 360 -7.74 21.29 0.28
CA LEU A 360 -9.10 20.93 0.68
C LEU A 360 -10.16 21.62 -0.20
N LEU A 361 -9.95 22.88 -0.60
CA LEU A 361 -10.86 23.57 -1.51
C LEU A 361 -10.89 22.92 -2.89
N VAL A 362 -9.74 22.54 -3.45
CA VAL A 362 -9.65 21.82 -4.72
C VAL A 362 -10.42 20.49 -4.63
N GLU A 363 -10.13 19.68 -3.61
CA GLU A 363 -10.82 18.39 -3.43
C GLU A 363 -12.32 18.57 -3.21
N THR A 364 -12.73 19.64 -2.51
CA THR A 364 -14.14 19.99 -2.31
C THR A 364 -14.82 20.35 -3.62
N LEU A 365 -14.23 21.23 -4.43
CA LEU A 365 -14.76 21.64 -5.73
C LEU A 365 -14.92 20.45 -6.66
N GLU A 366 -13.89 19.59 -6.76
CA GLU A 366 -13.97 18.37 -7.56
C GLU A 366 -15.06 17.42 -7.07
N SER A 367 -15.25 17.31 -5.74
CA SER A 367 -16.26 16.44 -5.13
C SER A 367 -17.68 16.97 -5.34
N VAL A 368 -17.88 18.28 -5.23
CA VAL A 368 -19.15 18.94 -5.54
C VAL A 368 -19.48 18.76 -7.02
N ARG A 369 -18.52 19.03 -7.91
CA ARG A 369 -18.68 18.81 -9.36
C ARG A 369 -19.09 17.39 -9.69
N ALA A 370 -18.39 16.40 -9.12
CA ALA A 370 -18.74 15.00 -9.27
C ALA A 370 -20.13 14.68 -8.73
N THR A 371 -20.52 15.27 -7.59
CA THR A 371 -21.86 15.11 -7.00
C THR A 371 -22.94 15.69 -7.89
N VAL A 372 -22.72 16.86 -8.48
CA VAL A 372 -23.66 17.49 -9.41
C VAL A 372 -23.91 16.57 -10.61
N LEU A 373 -22.85 16.01 -11.19
CA LEU A 373 -22.97 15.06 -12.31
C LEU A 373 -23.63 13.74 -11.89
N ALA A 374 -23.22 13.17 -10.76
CA ALA A 374 -23.67 11.88 -10.26
C ALA A 374 -25.14 11.88 -9.79
N ALA A 375 -25.63 13.03 -9.30
CA ALA A 375 -26.96 13.19 -8.73
C ALA A 375 -27.82 14.24 -9.46
N TRP A 376 -27.46 14.61 -10.70
CA TRP A 376 -28.06 15.71 -11.46
C TRP A 376 -29.60 15.80 -11.41
N PRO A 377 -30.39 14.69 -11.44
CA PRO A 377 -31.85 14.80 -11.40
C PRO A 377 -32.42 15.38 -10.11
N ARG A 378 -31.61 15.46 -9.04
CA ARG A 378 -32.01 15.94 -7.71
C ARG A 378 -31.17 17.11 -7.20
N ILE A 379 -30.37 17.74 -8.06
CA ILE A 379 -29.49 18.85 -7.65
C ILE A 379 -30.22 20.20 -7.59
N ALA A 380 -31.23 20.44 -8.44
CA ALA A 380 -31.91 21.73 -8.53
C ALA A 380 -32.34 22.33 -7.16
N PRO A 381 -32.95 21.56 -6.23
CA PRO A 381 -33.33 22.08 -4.90
C PRO A 381 -32.16 22.47 -3.99
N HIS A 382 -30.93 22.08 -4.34
CA HIS A 382 -29.72 22.37 -3.56
C HIS A 382 -28.83 23.45 -4.20
N THR A 383 -29.26 24.03 -5.33
CA THR A 383 -28.48 24.97 -6.14
C THR A 383 -27.98 26.16 -5.33
N GLU A 384 -28.84 26.78 -4.52
CA GLU A 384 -28.47 27.93 -3.69
C GLU A 384 -27.33 27.59 -2.73
N GLN A 385 -27.44 26.49 -1.99
CA GLN A 385 -26.42 26.07 -1.02
C GLN A 385 -25.07 25.83 -1.70
N ILE A 386 -25.07 25.18 -2.86
CA ILE A 386 -23.85 24.91 -3.62
C ILE A 386 -23.26 26.22 -4.17
N LEU A 387 -24.09 27.08 -4.78
CA LEU A 387 -23.68 28.36 -5.34
C LEU A 387 -23.03 29.26 -4.29
N VAL A 388 -23.62 29.37 -3.10
CA VAL A 388 -23.04 30.15 -1.99
C VAL A 388 -21.66 29.61 -1.62
N GLY A 389 -21.49 28.29 -1.59
CA GLY A 389 -20.19 27.64 -1.37
C GLY A 389 -19.15 28.00 -2.44
N LEU A 390 -19.54 27.92 -3.72
CA LEU A 390 -18.68 28.31 -4.85
C LEU A 390 -18.26 29.78 -4.76
N LEU A 391 -19.19 30.67 -4.44
CA LEU A 391 -18.91 32.10 -4.29
C LEU A 391 -17.97 32.40 -3.12
N ARG A 392 -17.98 31.59 -2.05
CA ARG A 392 -16.97 31.69 -0.99
C ARG A 392 -15.57 31.33 -1.48
N ALA A 393 -15.44 30.30 -2.31
CA ALA A 393 -14.16 29.94 -2.92
C ALA A 393 -13.66 31.03 -3.90
N VAL A 394 -14.56 31.63 -4.69
CA VAL A 394 -14.25 32.79 -5.54
C VAL A 394 -13.83 33.98 -4.68
N ALA A 395 -14.54 34.27 -3.59
CA ALA A 395 -14.20 35.33 -2.66
C ALA A 395 -12.83 35.12 -2.01
N PHE A 396 -12.49 33.88 -1.66
CA PHE A 396 -11.16 33.52 -1.17
C PHE A 396 -10.05 33.85 -2.20
N CYS A 397 -10.34 33.68 -3.49
CA CYS A 397 -9.42 34.02 -4.57
C CYS A 397 -9.32 35.52 -4.88
N GLU A 398 -10.42 36.27 -4.77
CA GLU A 398 -10.51 37.65 -5.28
C GLU A 398 -10.46 38.74 -4.20
N LEU A 399 -10.78 38.42 -2.95
CA LEU A 399 -10.87 39.42 -1.88
C LEU A 399 -9.61 39.58 -1.04
N PHE A 400 -8.74 38.55 -1.02
CA PHE A 400 -7.51 38.56 -0.23
C PHE A 400 -6.35 39.08 -1.07
N ASP A 401 -5.51 39.92 -0.45
CA ASP A 401 -4.38 40.56 -1.11
C ASP A 401 -3.26 39.56 -1.42
N ASP A 402 -2.64 39.68 -2.59
CA ASP A 402 -1.52 38.84 -3.02
C ASP A 402 -0.36 38.91 -1.99
N GLY A 403 0.02 37.77 -1.42
CA GLY A 403 1.21 37.65 -0.56
C GLY A 403 0.96 37.50 0.94
N ALA A 404 -0.29 37.34 1.39
CA ALA A 404 -0.56 36.87 2.75
C ALA A 404 -0.27 35.37 2.90
N ASP A 405 0.19 34.92 4.07
CA ASP A 405 0.66 33.55 4.35
C ASP A 405 -0.34 32.42 4.01
N PHE A 406 -1.62 32.75 3.81
CA PHE A 406 -2.71 31.83 3.52
C PHE A 406 -3.38 32.07 2.15
N THR A 407 -2.79 32.89 1.29
CA THR A 407 -3.34 33.19 -0.04
C THR A 407 -2.85 32.18 -1.08
N PRO A 408 -3.72 31.77 -2.02
CA PRO A 408 -3.32 30.88 -3.09
C PRO A 408 -2.30 31.58 -3.99
N THR A 409 -1.28 30.85 -4.44
CA THR A 409 -0.39 31.32 -5.51
C THR A 409 -1.20 31.63 -6.77
N SER A 410 -0.69 32.46 -7.69
CA SER A 410 -1.42 32.82 -8.93
C SER A 410 -1.90 31.60 -9.72
N LYS A 411 -1.10 30.52 -9.77
CA LYS A 411 -1.46 29.25 -10.40
C LYS A 411 -2.59 28.52 -9.67
N GLN A 412 -2.55 28.49 -8.33
CA GLN A 412 -3.61 27.89 -7.51
C GLN A 412 -4.91 28.69 -7.61
N LYS A 413 -4.81 30.02 -7.66
CA LYS A 413 -5.95 30.92 -7.88
C LYS A 413 -6.63 30.62 -9.21
N GLU A 414 -5.86 30.55 -10.29
CA GLU A 414 -6.37 30.20 -11.62
C GLU A 414 -7.08 28.84 -11.62
N GLN A 415 -6.48 27.83 -10.99
CA GLN A 415 -7.07 26.49 -10.85
C GLN A 415 -8.40 26.52 -10.08
N LEU A 416 -8.46 27.19 -8.92
CA LEU A 416 -9.66 27.28 -8.10
C LEU A 416 -10.79 28.01 -8.84
N LEU A 417 -10.49 29.12 -9.51
CA LEU A 417 -11.47 29.87 -10.29
C LEU A 417 -12.00 29.04 -11.46
N ALA A 418 -11.13 28.35 -12.20
CA ALA A 418 -11.55 27.47 -13.30
C ALA A 418 -12.49 26.35 -12.80
N LEU A 419 -12.18 25.71 -11.67
CA LEU A 419 -13.07 24.70 -11.06
C LEU A 419 -14.41 25.28 -10.61
N CYS A 420 -14.42 26.52 -10.11
CA CYS A 420 -15.66 27.22 -9.76
C CYS A 420 -16.50 27.49 -11.02
N GLU A 421 -15.89 28.00 -12.10
CA GLU A 421 -16.56 28.24 -13.37
C GLU A 421 -17.16 26.96 -13.96
N ASP A 422 -16.39 25.87 -14.00
CA ASP A 422 -16.85 24.56 -14.47
C ASP A 422 -18.04 24.04 -13.66
N THR A 423 -18.01 24.22 -12.34
CA THR A 423 -19.10 23.76 -11.46
C THR A 423 -20.35 24.64 -11.60
N LEU A 424 -20.17 25.95 -11.79
CA LEU A 424 -21.26 26.89 -12.07
C LEU A 424 -21.93 26.60 -13.41
N ASP A 425 -21.16 26.27 -14.44
CA ASP A 425 -21.71 25.87 -15.74
C ASP A 425 -22.63 24.65 -15.60
N LEU A 426 -22.21 23.64 -14.81
CA LEU A 426 -23.04 22.47 -14.55
C LEU A 426 -24.30 22.81 -13.75
N LEU A 427 -24.20 23.66 -12.73
CA LEU A 427 -25.38 24.14 -12.00
C LEU A 427 -26.33 24.90 -12.92
N HIS A 428 -25.81 25.76 -13.81
CA HIS A 428 -26.62 26.49 -14.76
C HIS A 428 -27.36 25.54 -15.72
N GLN A 429 -26.67 24.53 -16.24
CA GLN A 429 -27.27 23.51 -17.12
C GLN A 429 -28.36 22.69 -16.40
N VAL A 430 -28.13 22.28 -15.15
CA VAL A 430 -29.13 21.54 -14.36
C VAL A 430 -30.38 22.39 -14.06
N ASN A 431 -30.24 23.72 -14.02
CA ASN A 431 -31.33 24.66 -13.77
C ASN A 431 -31.76 25.43 -15.03
N ALA A 432 -31.50 24.91 -16.24
CA ALA A 432 -31.71 25.64 -17.50
C ALA A 432 -33.17 26.12 -17.69
N SER A 433 -34.14 25.46 -17.06
CA SER A 433 -35.55 25.83 -17.13
C SER A 433 -35.96 27.00 -16.23
N GLU A 434 -35.18 27.33 -15.21
CA GLU A 434 -35.63 28.23 -14.13
C GLU A 434 -34.81 29.53 -14.01
N GLY A 435 -33.69 29.69 -14.71
CA GLY A 435 -32.87 30.91 -14.67
C GLY A 435 -32.21 31.21 -13.31
N VAL A 436 -32.46 30.39 -12.28
CA VAL A 436 -32.11 30.61 -10.87
C VAL A 436 -30.64 31.00 -10.68
N VAL A 437 -29.72 30.27 -11.31
CA VAL A 437 -28.27 30.54 -11.15
C VAL A 437 -27.90 31.93 -11.67
N SER A 438 -28.46 32.33 -12.82
CA SER A 438 -28.19 33.63 -13.43
C SER A 438 -28.74 34.77 -12.56
N ASP A 439 -29.96 34.61 -12.05
CA ASP A 439 -30.61 35.61 -11.18
C ASP A 439 -29.84 35.80 -9.87
N MET A 440 -29.39 34.71 -9.26
CA MET A 440 -28.58 34.76 -8.04
C MET A 440 -27.22 35.42 -8.27
N LEU A 441 -26.54 35.13 -9.39
CA LEU A 441 -25.30 35.83 -9.74
C LEU A 441 -25.53 37.32 -10.00
N ALA A 442 -26.66 37.71 -10.60
CA ALA A 442 -26.99 39.11 -10.82
C ALA A 442 -27.22 39.85 -9.49
N ALA A 443 -27.90 39.21 -8.54
CA ALA A 443 -28.05 39.74 -7.20
C ALA A 443 -26.70 39.95 -6.50
N VAL A 444 -25.77 38.99 -6.60
CA VAL A 444 -24.44 39.09 -6.00
C VAL A 444 -23.58 40.16 -6.68
N SER A 445 -23.58 40.24 -8.01
CA SER A 445 -22.86 41.27 -8.78
C SER A 445 -23.28 42.68 -8.34
N ASN A 446 -24.59 42.91 -8.17
CA ASN A 446 -25.14 44.18 -7.70
C ASN A 446 -24.78 44.52 -6.24
N GLN A 447 -24.60 43.51 -5.39
CA GLN A 447 -24.34 43.71 -3.95
C GLN A 447 -22.85 43.73 -3.59
N SER A 448 -21.98 43.12 -4.40
CA SER A 448 -20.55 42.98 -4.12
C SER A 448 -19.68 43.40 -5.31
N PRO A 449 -19.18 44.65 -5.35
CA PRO A 449 -18.42 45.18 -6.48
C PRO A 449 -17.08 44.48 -6.70
N LYS A 450 -16.55 43.77 -5.69
CA LYS A 450 -15.32 42.97 -5.83
C LYS A 450 -15.57 41.62 -6.50
N LEU A 451 -16.80 41.08 -6.42
CA LEU A 451 -17.17 39.82 -7.07
C LEU A 451 -17.84 40.04 -8.43
N SER A 452 -18.30 41.25 -8.72
CA SER A 452 -18.96 41.57 -10.00
C SER A 452 -18.15 41.16 -11.24
N PRO A 453 -16.81 41.33 -11.32
CA PRO A 453 -16.07 40.93 -12.53
C PRO A 453 -16.15 39.43 -12.83
N PHE A 454 -16.23 38.60 -11.78
CA PHE A 454 -16.41 37.15 -11.93
C PHE A 454 -17.85 36.82 -12.32
N CYS A 455 -18.84 37.40 -11.62
CA CYS A 455 -20.26 37.16 -11.88
C CYS A 455 -20.67 37.60 -13.30
N ASP A 456 -20.24 38.79 -13.72
CA ASP A 456 -20.55 39.36 -15.03
C ASP A 456 -19.92 38.54 -16.15
N ARG A 457 -18.69 38.03 -15.95
CA ARG A 457 -18.02 37.12 -16.88
C ARG A 457 -18.83 35.84 -17.11
N MET A 458 -19.32 35.22 -16.04
CA MET A 458 -20.15 34.00 -16.15
C MET A 458 -21.48 34.27 -16.85
N GLN A 459 -22.15 35.39 -16.53
CA GLN A 459 -23.39 35.77 -17.21
C GLN A 459 -23.18 36.05 -18.71
N ALA A 460 -22.10 36.76 -19.06
CA ALA A 460 -21.75 37.04 -20.45
C ALA A 460 -21.47 35.74 -21.22
N LYS A 461 -20.78 34.77 -20.60
CA LYS A 461 -20.51 33.44 -21.17
C LYS A 461 -21.82 32.72 -21.55
N TRP A 462 -22.81 32.72 -20.66
CA TRP A 462 -24.08 32.05 -20.92
C TRP A 462 -24.97 32.81 -21.92
N ALA A 463 -24.97 34.14 -21.88
CA ALA A 463 -25.70 34.97 -22.84
C ALA A 463 -25.18 34.77 -24.29
N GLY A 464 -23.87 34.58 -24.47
CA GLY A 464 -23.27 34.27 -25.77
C GLY A 464 -23.74 32.92 -26.34
N HIS A 465 -23.94 31.91 -25.49
CA HIS A 465 -24.38 30.57 -25.91
C HIS A 465 -25.84 30.50 -26.38
N VAL A 466 -26.72 31.42 -25.94
CA VAL A 466 -28.13 31.46 -26.36
C VAL A 466 -28.32 32.03 -27.78
N SER A 467 -27.28 32.66 -28.35
CA SER A 467 -27.38 33.34 -29.65
C SER A 467 -27.05 32.50 -30.90
N VAL A 468 -26.80 31.18 -30.74
CA VAL A 468 -26.38 30.27 -31.84
C VAL A 468 -27.31 29.06 -32.05
N THR A 469 -28.46 29.01 -31.37
CA THR A 469 -29.55 28.04 -31.63
C THR A 469 -30.79 28.76 -32.10
#